data_AF-A0A7J3MK06-F1
#
_entry.id   AF-A0A7J3MK06-F1
#
_cell.length_a   1.000
_cell.length_b   1.000
_cell.length_c   1.000
_cell.angle_alpha   90.00
_cell.angle_beta   90.00
_cell.angle_gamma   90.00
#
_symmetry.space_group_name_H-M   'P 1'
#
loop_
_entity.id
_entity.type
_entity.pdbx_description
1 polymer ?
#
loop_
_entity_poly.entity_id
_entity_poly.type
_entity_poly.pdbx_seq_one_letter_code
_entity_poly.pdbx_strand_id
1 'polypeptide(L)'
;MNHSNAVVVAPGGVGTLLEFTYTWQLLQVKHISDISIILLGEMCFDFVEWIKKWPLKHKLLDPEDVEQLFLAKDIRKAFSVIKKAHELYDKENRVRLSKLHRIQKEE
;
A
#
# COMPACT_ATOMS: atom_id res chain seq x y z
N MET A 1 -5.21 -6.58 -13.33
CA MET A 1 -6.15 -6.47 -12.19
C MET A 1 -7.20 -5.39 -12.47
N ASN A 2 -8.21 -5.68 -13.31
CA ASN A 2 -9.16 -4.65 -13.76
C ASN A 2 -10.38 -4.43 -12.84
N HIS A 3 -10.42 -5.06 -11.65
CA HIS A 3 -11.62 -5.12 -10.82
C HIS A 3 -11.39 -4.96 -9.30
N SER A 4 -10.16 -4.68 -8.85
CA SER A 4 -9.87 -4.57 -7.41
C SER A 4 -9.60 -3.11 -7.03
N ASN A 5 -10.23 -2.64 -5.96
CA ASN A 5 -10.04 -1.29 -5.41
C ASN A 5 -9.00 -1.24 -4.28
N ALA A 6 -8.62 -2.40 -3.75
CA ALA A 6 -7.60 -2.57 -2.72
C ALA A 6 -6.96 -3.97 -2.83
N VAL A 7 -5.74 -4.10 -2.32
CA VAL A 7 -4.99 -5.36 -2.25
C VAL A 7 -4.53 -5.58 -0.83
N VAL A 8 -4.79 -6.76 -0.28
CA VAL A 8 -4.29 -7.17 1.04
C VAL A 8 -3.25 -8.26 0.85
N VAL A 9 -2.02 -7.98 1.28
CA VAL A 9 -0.89 -8.91 1.26
C VAL A 9 -0.79 -9.56 2.63
N ALA A 10 -1.27 -10.78 2.74
CA ALA A 10 -1.14 -11.60 3.96
C ALA A 10 0.28 -12.20 4.08
N PRO A 11 0.68 -12.71 5.26
CA PRO A 11 1.92 -13.45 5.41
C PRO A 11 2.01 -14.63 4.43
N GLY A 12 3.17 -14.78 3.79
CA GLY A 12 3.35 -15.74 2.71
C GLY A 12 4.80 -15.81 2.23
N GLY A 13 5.06 -16.73 1.30
CA GLY A 13 6.40 -16.97 0.75
C GLY A 13 6.66 -16.23 -0.57
N VAL A 14 7.49 -16.83 -1.41
CA VAL A 14 7.96 -16.24 -2.68
C VAL A 14 6.81 -15.84 -3.61
N GLY A 15 5.76 -16.67 -3.72
CA GLY A 15 4.61 -16.35 -4.59
C GLY A 15 3.87 -15.10 -4.13
N THR A 16 3.64 -14.96 -2.82
CA THR A 16 3.00 -13.76 -2.26
C THR A 16 3.85 -12.51 -2.45
N LEU A 17 5.16 -12.64 -2.27
CA LEU A 17 6.11 -11.54 -2.51
C LEU A 17 6.14 -11.12 -3.98
N LEU A 18 6.09 -12.09 -4.91
CA LEU A 18 6.03 -11.83 -6.35
C LEU A 18 4.77 -11.03 -6.70
N GLU A 19 3.59 -11.49 -6.28
CA GLU A 19 2.33 -10.78 -6.57
C GLU A 19 2.30 -9.38 -5.95
N PHE A 20 2.81 -9.23 -4.72
CA PHE A 20 2.94 -7.93 -4.07
C PHE A 20 3.84 -6.98 -4.88
N THR A 21 5.08 -7.39 -5.15
CA THR A 21 6.05 -6.53 -5.85
C THR A 21 5.63 -6.24 -7.28
N TYR A 22 4.97 -7.18 -7.97
CA TYR A 22 4.39 -6.96 -9.30
C TYR A 22 3.26 -5.93 -9.27
N THR A 23 2.33 -6.07 -8.33
CA THR A 23 1.23 -5.09 -8.13
C THR A 23 1.77 -3.70 -7.81
N TRP A 24 2.76 -3.63 -6.92
CA TRP A 24 3.38 -2.37 -6.52
C TRP A 24 4.15 -1.71 -7.67
N GLN A 25 4.83 -2.49 -8.50
CA GLN A 25 5.45 -1.98 -9.72
C GLN A 25 4.39 -1.35 -10.63
N LEU A 26 3.27 -2.05 -10.89
CA LEU A 26 2.23 -1.53 -11.79
C LEU A 26 1.63 -0.21 -11.30
N LEU A 27 1.55 -0.02 -9.97
CA LEU A 27 1.19 1.27 -9.37
C LEU A 27 2.26 2.34 -9.63
N GLN A 28 3.53 2.03 -9.41
CA GLN A 28 4.66 2.94 -9.61
C GLN A 28 4.68 3.51 -11.04
N VAL A 29 4.48 2.67 -12.07
CA VAL A 29 4.44 3.14 -13.48
C VAL A 29 3.06 3.61 -13.92
N LYS A 30 2.11 3.76 -12.99
CA LYS A 30 0.74 4.25 -13.24
C LYS A 30 -0.01 3.45 -14.30
N HIS A 31 0.31 2.16 -14.42
CA HIS A 31 -0.36 1.24 -15.34
C HIS A 31 -1.70 0.73 -14.81
N ILE A 32 -1.90 0.77 -13.48
CA ILE A 32 -3.18 0.52 -12.83
C ILE A 32 -3.63 1.75 -12.04
N SER A 33 -4.93 1.81 -11.72
CA SER A 33 -5.50 2.90 -10.92
C SER A 33 -4.92 2.93 -9.51
N ASP A 34 -4.93 4.10 -8.87
CA ASP A 34 -4.53 4.26 -7.47
C ASP A 34 -5.38 3.32 -6.58
N ILE A 35 -4.75 2.24 -6.11
CA ILE A 35 -5.33 1.27 -5.18
C ILE A 35 -4.49 1.23 -3.91
N SER A 36 -5.12 0.91 -2.77
CA SER A 36 -4.39 0.76 -1.51
C SER A 36 -3.75 -0.62 -1.42
N ILE A 37 -2.43 -0.70 -1.20
CA ILE A 37 -1.74 -1.95 -0.85
C ILE A 37 -1.63 -2.03 0.66
N ILE A 38 -2.20 -3.07 1.26
CA ILE A 38 -2.24 -3.27 2.71
C ILE A 38 -1.38 -4.50 3.04
N LEU A 39 -0.28 -4.28 3.75
CA LEU A 39 0.60 -5.34 4.22
C LEU A 39 0.15 -5.78 5.60
N LEU A 40 -0.38 -7.01 5.69
CA LEU A 40 -1.00 -7.55 6.89
C LEU A 40 0.01 -8.37 7.72
N GLY A 41 0.10 -8.04 9.00
CA GLY A 41 1.00 -8.66 9.96
C GLY A 41 2.39 -8.01 9.99
N GLU A 42 3.21 -8.48 10.92
CA GLU A 42 4.52 -7.89 11.21
C GLU A 42 5.62 -8.35 10.24
N MET A 43 5.43 -9.48 9.54
CA MET A 43 6.40 -10.07 8.60
C MET A 43 6.87 -9.07 7.54
N CYS A 44 5.97 -8.22 7.05
CA CYS A 44 6.28 -7.26 6.00
C CYS A 44 7.03 -6.01 6.51
N PHE A 45 7.13 -5.81 7.83
CA PHE A 45 7.72 -4.59 8.39
C PHE A 45 9.22 -4.52 8.09
N ASP A 46 9.94 -5.64 8.27
CA ASP A 46 11.37 -5.72 7.96
C ASP A 46 11.65 -5.48 6.47
N PHE A 47 10.76 -5.94 5.59
CA PHE A 47 10.87 -5.70 4.14
C PHE A 47 10.68 -4.22 3.80
N VAL A 48 9.69 -3.56 4.39
CA VAL A 48 9.48 -2.10 4.21
C VAL A 48 10.64 -1.29 4.76
N GLU A 49 11.22 -1.68 5.89
CA GLU A 49 12.43 -1.03 6.41
C GLU A 49 13.64 -1.24 5.49
N TRP A 50 13.79 -2.44 4.90
CA TRP A 50 14.80 -2.68 3.87
C TRP A 50 14.61 -1.77 2.64
N ILE A 51 13.37 -1.60 2.17
CA ILE A 51 13.00 -0.70 1.06
C ILE A 51 13.46 0.74 1.36
N LYS A 52 13.11 1.25 2.55
CA LYS A 52 13.48 2.62 2.97
C LYS A 52 14.99 2.78 3.09
N LYS A 53 15.68 1.79 3.65
CA LYS A 53 17.12 1.81 3.91
C LYS A 53 17.95 1.76 2.63
N TRP A 54 17.50 1.00 1.63
CA TRP A 54 18.27 0.71 0.42
C TRP A 54 17.65 1.36 -0.82
N PRO A 55 16.64 0.80 -1.51
CA PRO A 55 16.06 1.41 -2.71
C PRO A 55 15.75 2.90 -2.60
N LEU A 56 15.02 3.31 -1.55
CA LEU A 56 14.60 4.71 -1.39
C LEU A 56 15.80 5.63 -1.17
N LYS A 57 16.72 5.25 -0.28
CA LYS A 57 17.94 6.03 -0.01
C LYS A 57 18.84 6.17 -1.24
N HIS A 58 18.84 5.18 -2.12
CA HIS A 58 19.63 5.18 -3.37
C HIS A 58 18.86 5.77 -4.56
N LYS A 59 17.69 6.37 -4.34
CA LYS A 59 16.84 6.99 -5.38
C LYS A 59 16.42 6.00 -6.48
N LEU A 60 16.18 4.75 -6.09
CA LEU A 60 15.60 3.72 -6.97
C LEU A 60 14.06 3.69 -6.88
N LEU A 61 13.48 4.47 -5.97
CA LEU A 61 12.05 4.67 -5.74
C LEU A 61 11.81 6.13 -5.35
N ASP A 62 10.61 6.62 -5.62
CA ASP A 62 10.15 7.90 -5.08
C ASP A 62 9.51 7.69 -3.69
N PRO A 63 9.53 8.70 -2.80
CA PRO A 63 8.85 8.60 -1.51
C PRO A 63 7.36 8.25 -1.63
N GLU A 64 6.69 8.75 -2.67
CA GLU A 64 5.27 8.48 -2.95
C GLU A 64 5.00 6.99 -3.19
N ASP A 65 5.95 6.26 -3.80
CA ASP A 65 5.82 4.81 -4.02
C ASP A 65 5.73 4.05 -2.70
N VAL A 66 6.50 4.47 -1.69
CA VAL A 66 6.50 3.86 -0.35
C VAL A 66 5.26 4.26 0.44
N GLU A 67 4.78 5.49 0.25
CA GLU A 67 3.52 5.94 0.84
C GLU A 67 2.37 5.04 0.38
N GLN A 68 2.33 4.51 -0.83
CA GLN A 68 1.23 3.60 -1.23
C GLN A 68 1.10 2.29 -0.39
N LEU A 69 2.06 1.97 0.47
CA LEU A 69 2.09 0.78 1.32
C LEU A 69 1.54 1.05 2.74
N PHE A 70 0.39 0.48 3.06
CA PHE A 70 -0.24 0.58 4.38
C PHE A 70 0.11 -0.64 5.25
N LEU A 71 0.80 -0.40 6.37
CA LEU A 71 1.08 -1.44 7.35
C LEU A 71 -0.11 -1.66 8.28
N ALA A 72 -0.59 -2.91 8.37
CA ALA A 72 -1.68 -3.29 9.26
C ALA A 72 -1.27 -4.48 10.14
N LYS A 73 -1.17 -4.27 11.46
CA LYS A 73 -0.79 -5.34 12.41
C LYS A 73 -1.85 -6.45 12.51
N ASP A 74 -3.11 -6.10 12.30
CA ASP A 74 -4.23 -7.03 12.40
C ASP A 74 -5.33 -6.74 11.37
N ILE A 75 -6.29 -7.66 11.31
CA ILE A 75 -7.42 -7.61 10.38
C ILE A 75 -8.29 -6.36 10.63
N ARG A 76 -8.42 -5.89 11.87
CA ARG A 76 -9.22 -4.71 12.20
C ARG A 76 -8.60 -3.46 11.60
N LYS A 77 -7.28 -3.28 11.71
CA LYS A 77 -6.58 -2.16 11.08
C LYS A 77 -6.65 -2.24 9.56
N ALA A 78 -6.46 -3.44 8.99
CA ALA A 78 -6.59 -3.64 7.54
C ALA A 78 -7.99 -3.24 7.04
N PHE A 79 -9.04 -3.73 7.71
CA PHE A 79 -10.42 -3.39 7.38
C PHE A 79 -10.72 -1.90 7.53
N SER A 80 -10.18 -1.25 8.55
CA SER A 80 -10.29 0.21 8.73
C SER A 80 -9.69 0.98 7.56
N VAL A 81 -8.53 0.55 7.04
CA VAL A 81 -7.90 1.18 5.86
C VAL A 81 -8.78 1.00 4.62
N ILE A 82 -9.28 -0.21 4.36
CA ILE A 82 -10.18 -0.48 3.22
C ILE A 82 -11.43 0.39 3.30
N LYS A 83 -12.06 0.44 4.48
CA LYS A 83 -13.27 1.24 4.69
C LYS A 83 -13.00 2.73 4.45
N LYS A 84 -11.92 3.29 4.99
CA LYS A 84 -11.54 4.69 4.76
C LYS A 84 -11.25 4.97 3.28
N ALA A 85 -10.54 4.08 2.60
CA ALA A 85 -10.27 4.22 1.16
C ALA A 85 -11.56 4.21 0.32
N HIS A 86 -12.50 3.33 0.65
CA HIS A 86 -13.81 3.27 0.00
C HIS A 86 -14.66 4.52 0.27
N GLU A 87 -14.74 4.99 1.53
CA GLU A 87 -15.48 6.21 1.87
C GLU A 87 -14.92 7.46 1.15
N LEU A 88 -13.60 7.53 0.95
CA LEU A 88 -12.96 8.61 0.20
C LEU A 88 -13.29 8.54 -1.29
N TYR A 89 -13.34 7.33 -1.85
CA TYR A 89 -13.76 7.11 -3.23
C TYR A 89 -15.22 7.55 -3.45
N ASP A 90 -16.12 7.21 -2.52
CA ASP A 90 -17.54 7.54 -2.63
C ASP A 90 -17.84 9.04 -2.45
N LYS A 91 -17.11 9.73 -1.56
CA LYS A 91 -17.35 11.15 -1.23
C LYS A 91 -16.84 12.12 -2.28
N GLU A 92 -15.75 11.80 -2.96
CA GLU A 92 -15.19 12.64 -4.02
C GLU A 92 -14.77 11.75 -5.17
N ASN A 93 -15.42 11.91 -6.32
CA ASN A 93 -15.23 11.14 -7.55
C ASN A 93 -13.82 11.30 -8.19
N ARG A 94 -12.78 11.71 -7.42
CA ARG A 94 -11.38 11.79 -7.82
C ARG A 94 -10.36 12.20 -6.72
N VAL A 95 -10.48 11.80 -5.45
CA VAL A 95 -9.43 12.16 -4.46
C VAL A 95 -8.36 11.08 -4.28
N ARG A 96 -7.14 11.42 -4.73
CA ARG A 96 -5.89 10.67 -4.58
C ARG A 96 -5.70 10.18 -3.13
N LEU A 97 -5.42 8.89 -2.99
CA LEU A 97 -5.08 8.20 -1.74
C LEU A 97 -3.92 8.85 -0.96
N SER A 98 -3.15 9.77 -1.59
CA SER A 98 -2.18 10.68 -0.96
C SER A 98 -2.67 11.35 0.34
N LYS A 99 -3.98 11.57 0.54
CA LYS A 99 -4.53 12.16 1.78
C LYS A 99 -4.61 11.18 2.97
N LEU A 100 -4.60 9.86 2.76
CA LEU A 100 -4.67 8.87 3.86
C LEU A 100 -3.43 8.90 4.77
N HIS A 101 -2.25 9.25 4.22
CA HIS A 101 -1.00 9.35 4.99
C HIS A 101 -0.99 10.45 6.05
N ARG A 102 -1.74 11.54 5.84
CA ARG A 102 -1.82 12.63 6.83
C ARG A 102 -2.61 12.21 8.07
N ILE A 103 -3.59 11.32 7.93
CA ILE A 103 -4.47 10.91 9.03
C ILE A 103 -3.79 9.85 9.92
N GLN A 104 -2.88 9.03 9.38
CA GLN A 104 -2.15 8.03 10.18
C GLN A 104 -0.97 8.58 11.00
N LYS A 105 -0.58 9.85 10.82
CA LYS A 105 0.47 10.50 11.64
C LYS A 105 -0.07 11.16 12.92
N GLU A 106 -1.38 11.22 13.10
CA GLU A 106 -2.04 11.87 14.24
C GLU A 106 -2.65 10.88 15.26
N GLU A 107 -2.49 9.56 15.04
CA GLU A 107 -2.86 8.46 15.97
C GLU A 107 -1.62 7.64 16.35
#